data_AF-A0A7W1D7Z9-F1
#
_entry.id   AF-A0A7W1D7Z9-F1
#
_cell.length_a   1.000
_cell.length_b   1.000
_cell.length_c   1.000
_cell.angle_alpha   90.00
_cell.angle_beta   90.00
_cell.angle_gamma   90.00
#
_symmetry.space_group_name_H-M   'P 1'
#
loop_
_entity.id
_entity.type
_entity.pdbx_description
1 polymer ?
#
loop_
_entity_poly.entity_id
_entity_poly.type
_entity_poly.pdbx_seq_one_letter_code
_entity_poly.pdbx_strand_id
1 'polypeptide(L)' 'MSLHELWHVTVLASTLFAASGLAIVVLAPLVFDPPPPGLLGARPLVFALAGVAVLLLVAEWTAIH' A
#
# COMPACT_ATOMS: atom_id res chain seq x y z
N MET A 1 -20.23 13.90 -4.84
CA MET A 1 -19.77 12.67 -4.17
C MET A 1 -20.31 12.65 -2.77
N SER A 2 -20.93 11.56 -2.36
CA SER A 2 -21.34 11.35 -0.97
C SER A 2 -20.12 11.05 -0.09
N LEU A 3 -20.25 11.20 1.24
CA LEU A 3 -19.18 10.82 2.18
C LEU A 3 -18.84 9.33 2.08
N HIS A 4 -19.84 8.49 1.81
CA HIS A 4 -19.67 7.06 1.63
C HIS A 4 -18.88 6.72 0.36
N GLU A 5 -19.20 7.35 -0.77
CA GLU A 5 -18.43 7.20 -2.02
C GLU A 5 -16.98 7.67 -1.85
N LEU A 6 -16.78 8.81 -1.19
CA LEU A 6 -15.44 9.34 -0.91
C LEU A 6 -14.62 8.37 -0.05
N TRP A 7 -15.27 7.73 0.92
CA TRP A 7 -14.64 6.73 1.76
C TRP A 7 -14.18 5.50 0.94
N HIS A 8 -15.06 4.91 0.12
CA HIS A 8 -14.70 3.79 -0.77
C HIS A 8 -13.51 4.13 -1.68
N VAL A 9 -13.52 5.32 -2.28
CA VAL A 9 -12.43 5.78 -3.15
C VAL A 9 -11.12 5.93 -2.38
N THR A 10 -11.19 6.42 -1.14
CA THR A 10 -10.01 6.58 -0.27
C THR A 10 -9.42 5.24 0.13
N VAL A 11 -10.26 4.27 0.53
CA VAL A 11 -9.81 2.92 0.87
C VAL A 11 -9.19 2.24 -0.35
N LEU A 12 -9.86 2.31 -1.51
CA LEU A 12 -9.35 1.75 -2.76
C LEU A 12 -7.99 2.35 -3.15
N ALA A 13 -7.89 3.69 -3.18
CA ALA A 13 -6.67 4.39 -3.53
C ALA A 13 -5.52 4.03 -2.57
N SER A 14 -5.79 4.00 -1.27
CA SER A 14 -4.81 3.65 -0.24
C SER A 14 -4.30 2.21 -0.42
N THR A 15 -5.21 1.28 -0.72
CA THR A 15 -4.87 -0.14 -0.94
C THR A 15 -4.02 -0.33 -2.21
N LEU A 16 -4.40 0.33 -3.31
CA LEU A 16 -3.64 0.29 -4.56
C LEU A 16 -2.26 0.92 -4.42
N PHE A 17 -2.16 2.03 -3.69
CA PHE A 17 -0.88 2.70 -3.44
C PHE A 17 0.06 1.82 -2.62
N ALA A 18 -0.44 1.20 -1.55
CA ALA A 18 0.32 0.24 -0.74
C ALA A 18 0.77 -0.98 -1.57
N ALA A 19 -0.12 -1.56 -2.38
CA ALA A 19 0.21 -2.68 -3.25
C ALA A 19 1.31 -2.32 -4.27
N SER A 20 1.23 -1.12 -4.85
CA SER A 20 2.24 -0.61 -5.78
C SER A 20 3.60 -0.41 -5.10
N GLY A 21 3.61 0.17 -3.90
CA GLY A 21 4.83 0.34 -3.11
C GLY A 21 5.48 -1.00 -2.74
N LEU A 22 4.68 -1.99 -2.33
CA LEU A 22 5.15 -3.35 -2.07
C LEU A 22 5.74 -4.00 -3.32
N ALA A 23 5.06 -3.87 -4.46
CA ALA A 23 5.55 -4.41 -5.73
C ALA A 23 6.92 -3.82 -6.08
N ILE A 24 7.12 -2.51 -5.91
CA ILE A 24 8.42 -1.87 -6.13
C ILE A 24 9.49 -2.46 -5.18
N VAL A 25 9.19 -2.56 -3.89
CA VAL A 25 10.15 -3.08 -2.90
C VAL A 25 10.55 -4.53 -3.16
N VAL A 26 9.62 -5.35 -3.62
CA VAL A 26 9.85 -6.78 -3.89
C VAL A 26 10.52 -7.01 -5.24
N LEU A 27 10.12 -6.27 -6.27
CA LEU A 27 10.57 -6.49 -7.64
C LEU A 27 11.86 -5.73 -7.97
N ALA A 28 12.12 -4.56 -7.37
CA ALA A 28 13.31 -3.77 -7.70
C ALA A 28 14.64 -4.54 -7.54
N PRO A 29 14.87 -5.36 -6.50
CA PRO A 29 16.10 -6.15 -6.38
C PRO A 29 16.25 -7.25 -7.44
N LEU A 30 15.15 -7.66 -8.09
CA LEU A 30 15.16 -8.65 -9.17
C LEU A 30 15.49 -8.02 -10.53
N VAL A 31 15.24 -6.72 -10.67
CA VAL A 31 15.39 -5.98 -11.94
C VAL A 31 16.69 -5.19 -11.99
N PHE A 32 17.19 -4.71 -10.85
CA PHE A 32 18.36 -3.84 -10.77
C PHE A 32 19.49 -4.46 -9.94
N ASP A 33 20.71 -4.46 -10.49
CA ASP A 33 21.95 -4.84 -9.81
C ASP A 33 23.04 -3.77 -10.03
N PRO A 34 23.43 -3.00 -8.99
CA PRO A 34 22.96 -3.08 -7.61
C PRO A 34 21.53 -2.52 -7.43
N PRO A 35 20.84 -2.87 -6.33
CA PRO A 35 19.52 -2.31 -6.04
C PRO A 35 19.55 -0.78 -5.96
N PRO A 36 18.43 -0.08 -6.29
CA PRO A 36 18.37 1.37 -6.24
C PRO A 36 18.75 1.93 -4.86
N PRO A 37 19.48 3.06 -4.81
CA PRO A 37 19.87 3.67 -3.55
C PRO A 37 18.63 4.06 -2.72
N GLY A 38 18.70 3.84 -1.41
CA GLY A 38 17.60 4.13 -0.48
C GLY A 38 16.50 3.05 -0.42
N LEU A 39 16.47 2.09 -1.35
CA LEU A 39 15.45 1.04 -1.37
C LEU A 39 15.41 0.25 -0.05
N LEU A 40 16.58 -0.19 0.43
CA LEU A 40 16.68 -0.97 1.67
C LEU A 40 16.20 -0.19 2.90
N GLY A 41 16.47 1.12 2.97
CA GLY A 41 16.03 1.98 4.05
C GLY A 41 14.52 2.27 4.01
N ALA A 42 13.90 2.29 2.82
CA ALA A 42 12.47 2.53 2.65
C ALA A 42 11.60 1.29 2.93
N ARG A 43 12.14 0.06 2.84
CA ARG A 43 11.39 -1.20 3.06
C ARG A 43 10.53 -1.20 4.34
N PRO A 44 11.07 -0.91 5.54
CA PRO A 44 10.26 -0.98 6.76
C PRO A 44 9.06 -0.04 6.73
N LEU A 45 9.23 1.17 6.19
CA LEU A 45 8.13 2.13 6.04
C LEU A 45 7.07 1.60 5.07
N VAL A 46 7.47 1.06 3.91
CA VAL A 46 6.53 0.50 2.93
C VAL A 46 5.75 -0.67 3.52
N PHE A 47 6.40 -1.58 4.25
CA PHE A 47 5.72 -2.68 4.93
C PHE A 47 4.75 -2.19 6.00
N ALA A 48 5.12 -1.18 6.79
CA ALA A 48 4.24 -0.58 7.78
C ALA A 48 3.00 0.06 7.13
N LEU A 49 3.19 0.85 6.07
CA LEU A 49 2.09 1.46 5.32
C LEU A 49 1.18 0.41 4.67
N ALA A 50 1.75 -0.66 4.15
CA ALA A 50 0.97 -1.77 3.62
C ALA A 50 0.15 -2.48 4.71
N GLY A 51 0.72 -2.69 5.90
CA GLY A 51 -0.01 -3.19 7.05
C GLY A 51 -1.21 -2.31 7.40
N VAL A 52 -1.03 -0.99 7.43
CA VAL A 52 -2.12 -0.02 7.67
C VAL A 52 -3.19 -0.12 6.58
N ALA A 53 -2.81 -0.20 5.30
CA ALA A 53 -3.76 -0.33 4.20
C ALA A 53 -4.58 -1.63 4.29
N VAL A 54 -3.95 -2.75 4.68
CA VAL A 54 -4.65 -4.01 4.93
C VAL A 54 -5.65 -3.87 6.08
N LEU A 55 -5.26 -3.25 7.19
CA LEU A 55 -6.18 -3.01 8.31
C LEU A 55 -7.35 -2.11 7.92
N LEU A 56 -7.10 -1.06 7.12
CA LEU A 56 -8.13 -0.17 6.61
C LEU A 56 -9.12 -0.94 5.72
N LEU A 57 -8.62 -1.80 4.82
CA LEU A 57 -9.45 -2.63 3.95
C LEU A 57 -10.30 -3.63 4.75
N VAL A 58 -9.72 -4.27 5.77
CA VAL A 58 -10.47 -5.18 6.65
C VAL A 58 -11.55 -4.43 7.44
N ALA A 59 -11.23 -3.24 7.96
CA ALA A 59 -12.20 -2.40 8.65
C ALA A 59 -13.34 -1.97 7.71
N GLU A 60 -13.01 -1.56 6.49
CA GLU A 60 -13.99 -1.21 5.45
C GLU A 60 -14.92 -2.39 5.14
N TRP A 61 -14.35 -3.57 4.90
CA TRP A 61 -15.13 -4.76 4.60
C TRP A 61 -16.05 -5.16 5.75
N THR A 62 -15.60 -5.04 7.00
CA THR A 62 -16.38 -5.51 8.16
C THR A 62 -17.40 -4.51 8.70
N ALA A 63 -17.14 -3.20 8.54
CA ALA A 63 -18.00 -2.15 9.08
C ALA A 63 -19.03 -1.64 8.06
N ILE A 64 -18.73 -1.73 6.77
CA ILE A 64 -19.56 -1.15 5.71
C ILE A 64 -20.26 -2.21 4.84
N HIS A 65 -19.61 -3.34 4.57
CA HIS A 65 -20.17 -4.43 3.76
C HIS A 65 -20.72 -5.56 4.64
#